data_AF-A0A090L469-F1
#
_entry.id   AF-A0A090L469-F1
#
_cell.length_a   1.000
_cell.length_b   1.000
_cell.length_c   1.000
_cell.angle_alpha   90.00
_cell.angle_beta   90.00
_cell.angle_gamma   90.00
#
_symmetry.space_group_name_H-M   'P 1'
#
loop_
_entity.id
_entity.type
_entity.pdbx_description
1 polymer ?
#
loop_
_entity_poly.entity_id
_entity_poly.type
_entity_poly.pdbx_seq_one_letter_code
_entity_poly.pdbx_strand_id
1 'polypeptide(L)'
;MLQIIFILFYIIILSTNIYGKESLSVTKDIINYCDPSIPNTCGNKGRCIKKSSGNRCSCPDGWMGVRCQRPCQDIYKSCTKWLEERRCVWARPISPFFADNCPLTCGSCRNTEGKALPLPLPPILEDVSWIIGKWETINDIRNNFNDNRFPRNMPGGYKEILDIMVTEVPSFDRPGLNVSVTGQSTKIGAKNIINKELGFITIKPFLEDTGFAEFNKPKSGPDLVALELSSNSGTLTIEEGIMKKSFDKASNANINMIILELKHINDYLYEESEIKDSKRLFKHISKISPSGEITEILIETASIEKRNGQIVRWKKTYKKIFDYLSNY
;
A
#
# COMPACT_ATOMS: atom_id res chain seq x y z
N MET A 1 68.25 -14.92 10.46
CA MET A 1 67.68 -13.74 11.13
C MET A 1 66.75 -12.94 10.21
N LEU A 2 67.16 -12.63 8.97
CA LEU A 2 66.33 -11.88 8.00
C LEU A 2 65.01 -12.59 7.60
N GLN A 3 65.01 -13.93 7.51
CA GLN A 3 63.87 -14.71 7.03
C GLN A 3 62.70 -14.78 8.04
N ILE A 4 62.99 -14.69 9.34
CA ILE A 4 61.99 -14.67 10.42
C ILE A 4 61.27 -13.32 10.46
N ILE A 5 61.99 -12.22 10.17
CA ILE A 5 61.44 -10.87 10.12
C ILE A 5 60.42 -10.75 8.98
N PHE A 6 60.72 -11.32 7.81
CA PHE A 6 59.78 -11.32 6.68
C PHE A 6 58.49 -12.11 6.96
N ILE A 7 58.59 -13.26 7.64
CA ILE A 7 57.41 -14.06 8.01
C ILE A 7 56.55 -13.31 9.04
N LEU A 8 57.16 -12.67 10.04
CA LEU A 8 56.44 -11.83 11.00
C LEU A 8 55.75 -10.64 10.33
N PHE A 9 56.40 -9.99 9.37
CA PHE A 9 55.80 -8.88 8.62
C PHE A 9 54.62 -9.34 7.76
N TYR A 10 54.72 -10.52 7.14
CA TYR A 10 53.63 -11.10 6.35
C TYR A 10 52.43 -11.52 7.21
N ILE A 11 52.67 -12.06 8.41
CA ILE A 11 51.61 -12.41 9.38
C ILE A 11 50.93 -11.15 9.91
N ILE A 12 51.68 -10.07 10.18
CA ILE A 12 51.11 -8.78 10.60
C ILE A 12 50.25 -8.19 9.48
N ILE A 13 50.72 -8.19 8.23
CA ILE A 13 49.95 -7.70 7.07
C ILE A 13 48.69 -8.55 6.81
N LEU A 14 48.77 -9.88 6.97
CA LEU A 14 47.58 -10.75 6.88
C LEU A 14 46.60 -10.49 8.04
N SER A 15 47.10 -10.26 9.27
CA SER A 15 46.25 -9.95 10.42
C SER A 15 45.53 -8.60 10.28
N THR A 16 46.16 -7.61 9.63
CA THR A 16 45.52 -6.30 9.36
C THR A 16 44.49 -6.35 8.23
N ASN A 17 44.60 -7.32 7.30
CA ASN A 17 43.63 -7.47 6.21
C ASN A 17 42.42 -8.36 6.58
N ILE A 18 42.52 -9.19 7.62
CA ILE A 18 41.40 -10.06 8.07
C ILE A 18 40.43 -9.32 9.00
N TYR A 19 40.82 -8.18 9.60
CA TYR A 19 39.96 -7.34 10.44
C TYR A 19 39.36 -6.14 9.70
N GLY A 20 38.87 -6.36 8.47
CA GLY A 20 37.88 -5.48 7.86
C GLY A 20 36.56 -5.60 8.62
N LYS A 21 36.48 -5.04 9.82
CA LYS A 21 35.25 -4.93 10.60
C LYS A 21 34.37 -3.92 9.86
N GLU A 22 33.51 -4.37 8.96
CA GLU A 22 32.43 -3.52 8.43
C GLU A 22 31.67 -2.98 9.64
N SER A 23 31.84 -1.69 9.91
CA SER A 23 31.11 -1.02 10.98
C SER A 23 29.65 -0.97 10.57
N LEU A 24 28.83 -1.86 11.12
CA LEU A 24 27.38 -1.80 10.98
C LEU A 24 26.91 -0.47 11.54
N SER A 25 26.56 0.46 10.65
CA SER A 25 25.99 1.75 11.05
C SER A 25 24.51 1.54 11.32
N VAL A 26 24.09 1.73 12.57
CA VAL A 26 22.67 1.76 12.94
C VAL A 26 22.06 3.02 12.34
N THR A 27 21.24 2.88 11.31
CA THR A 27 20.44 3.97 10.75
C THR A 27 19.12 4.05 11.50
N LYS A 28 19.02 4.96 12.48
CA LYS A 28 17.71 5.41 12.98
C LYS A 28 17.37 6.73 12.31
N ASP A 29 16.79 6.64 11.13
CA ASP A 29 16.40 7.83 10.38
C ASP A 29 15.25 8.57 11.10
N ILE A 30 15.32 9.91 11.09
CA ILE A 30 14.24 10.76 11.58
C ILE A 30 13.12 10.75 10.54
N ILE A 31 12.08 9.97 10.78
CA ILE A 31 10.91 9.88 9.90
C ILE A 31 10.00 11.09 10.17
N ASN A 32 9.65 11.85 9.13
CA ASN A 32 8.64 12.91 9.20
C ASN A 32 7.33 12.41 8.59
N TYR A 33 6.29 12.25 9.40
CA TYR A 33 4.99 11.76 8.92
C TYR A 33 4.07 12.86 8.38
N CYS A 34 4.43 14.12 8.61
CA CYS A 34 3.72 15.28 8.13
C CYS A 34 4.68 16.43 7.84
N ASP A 35 4.25 17.38 7.02
CA ASP A 35 5.01 18.58 6.69
C ASP A 35 4.17 19.81 7.06
N PRO A 36 4.63 20.66 8.01
CA PRO A 36 3.87 21.85 8.41
C PRO A 36 3.72 22.89 7.29
N SER A 37 4.48 22.79 6.20
CA SER A 37 4.37 23.67 5.03
C SER A 37 3.37 23.17 3.98
N ILE A 38 2.89 21.93 4.09
CA ILE A 38 1.90 21.35 3.18
C ILE A 38 0.55 21.27 3.94
N PRO A 39 -0.52 21.88 3.42
CA PRO A 39 -1.82 21.83 4.08
C PRO A 39 -2.37 20.40 4.14
N ASN A 40 -3.13 20.09 5.19
CA ASN A 40 -3.86 18.83 5.37
C ASN A 40 -2.99 17.55 5.33
N THR A 41 -1.69 17.63 5.61
CA THR A 41 -0.84 16.42 5.75
C THR A 41 -1.28 15.49 6.87
N CYS A 42 -2.02 16.03 7.85
CA CYS A 42 -2.62 15.32 8.97
C CYS A 42 -4.13 15.12 8.79
N GLY A 43 -4.58 15.03 7.54
CA GLY A 43 -6.00 15.06 7.20
C GLY A 43 -6.66 16.39 7.57
N ASN A 44 -7.99 16.42 7.48
CA ASN A 44 -8.79 17.62 7.77
C ASN A 44 -8.99 17.85 9.28
N LYS A 45 -8.58 16.89 10.11
CA LYS A 45 -8.84 16.89 11.56
C LYS A 45 -7.58 17.12 12.38
N GLY A 46 -6.41 16.75 11.86
CA GLY A 46 -5.16 16.81 12.60
C GLY A 46 -4.33 18.06 12.33
N ARG A 47 -3.37 18.32 13.23
CA ARG A 47 -2.36 19.37 13.07
C ARG A 47 -0.97 18.76 13.04
N CYS A 48 -0.12 19.19 12.09
CA CYS A 48 1.28 18.78 12.07
C CYS A 48 2.07 19.50 13.17
N ILE A 49 2.74 18.74 14.03
CA ILE A 49 3.61 19.23 15.09
C ILE A 49 5.06 18.97 14.69
N LYS A 50 5.87 20.05 14.67
CA LYS A 50 7.32 19.96 14.45
C LYS A 50 8.00 19.41 15.70
N LYS A 51 8.81 18.35 15.54
CA LYS A 51 9.60 17.75 16.63
C LYS A 51 11.02 17.43 16.14
N SER A 52 11.99 17.45 17.04
CA SER A 52 13.38 17.07 16.74
C SER A 52 13.51 15.59 16.37
N SER A 53 12.60 14.74 16.87
CA SER A 53 12.50 13.31 16.53
C SER A 53 11.66 13.03 15.27
N GLY A 54 11.31 14.07 14.51
CA GLY A 54 10.49 13.98 13.30
C GLY A 54 9.07 14.46 13.51
N ASN A 55 8.52 15.14 12.51
CA ASN A 55 7.19 15.73 12.55
C ASN A 55 6.10 14.65 12.74
N ARG A 56 5.09 14.95 13.56
CA ARG A 56 3.99 14.04 13.90
C ARG A 56 2.65 14.77 13.84
N CYS A 57 1.60 14.06 13.47
CA CYS A 57 0.25 14.59 13.56
C CYS A 57 -0.27 14.52 14.99
N SER A 58 -0.91 15.60 15.42
CA SER A 58 -1.75 15.64 16.61
C SER A 58 -3.19 15.47 16.18
N CYS A 59 -3.82 14.40 16.64
CA CYS A 59 -5.21 14.09 16.32
C CYS A 59 -6.13 14.59 17.42
N PRO A 60 -7.33 15.11 17.06
CA PRO A 60 -8.36 15.43 18.03
C PRO A 60 -8.99 14.16 18.60
N ASP A 61 -9.74 14.29 19.69
CA ASP A 61 -10.51 13.20 20.26
C ASP A 61 -11.42 12.54 19.19
N GLY A 62 -11.53 11.22 19.26
CA GLY A 62 -12.23 10.39 18.27
C GLY A 62 -11.39 10.01 17.06
N TRP A 63 -10.22 10.60 16.84
CA TRP A 63 -9.38 10.35 15.66
C TRP A 63 -7.97 9.92 16.02
N MET A 64 -7.34 9.16 15.13
CA MET A 64 -5.97 8.69 15.29
C MET A 64 -5.33 8.27 13.96
N GLY A 65 -4.12 7.72 14.06
CA GLY A 65 -3.31 7.30 12.92
C GLY A 65 -2.24 8.33 12.60
N VAL A 66 -1.32 7.93 11.73
CA VAL A 66 -0.18 8.73 11.26
C VAL A 66 -0.65 10.07 10.68
N ARG A 67 -1.82 10.08 10.04
CA ARG A 67 -2.45 11.27 9.44
C ARG A 67 -3.83 11.61 10.01
N CYS A 68 -4.21 11.11 11.19
CA CYS A 68 -5.54 11.36 11.77
C CYS A 68 -6.72 11.02 10.84
N GLN A 69 -6.56 10.00 10.00
CA GLN A 69 -7.50 9.63 8.93
C GLN A 69 -8.43 8.49 9.30
N ARG A 70 -8.26 7.88 10.49
CA ARG A 70 -9.14 6.82 10.98
C ARG A 70 -9.64 7.10 12.39
N PRO A 71 -10.80 6.54 12.78
CA PRO A 71 -11.31 6.68 14.14
C PRO A 71 -10.38 6.06 15.18
N CYS A 72 -10.46 6.59 16.39
CA CYS A 72 -9.83 6.04 17.58
C CYS A 72 -10.48 4.70 17.96
N GLN A 73 -9.87 3.59 17.55
CA GLN A 73 -10.40 2.25 17.80
C GLN A 73 -9.29 1.20 17.81
N ASP A 74 -9.54 0.11 18.53
CA ASP A 74 -8.68 -1.05 18.54
C ASP A 74 -8.78 -1.86 17.24
N ILE A 75 -7.64 -2.37 16.77
CA ILE A 75 -7.56 -3.16 15.53
C ILE A 75 -7.69 -4.64 15.82
N TYR A 76 -7.05 -5.12 16.88
CA TYR A 76 -7.03 -6.53 17.23
C TYR A 76 -8.05 -6.85 18.32
N LYS A 77 -8.74 -7.99 18.17
CA LYS A 77 -9.63 -8.49 19.21
C LYS A 77 -8.89 -8.90 20.50
N SER A 78 -7.56 -9.08 20.43
CA SER A 78 -6.70 -9.45 21.56
C SER A 78 -6.28 -8.27 22.44
N CYS A 79 -6.68 -7.03 22.14
CA CYS A 79 -6.21 -5.84 22.85
C CYS A 79 -6.42 -5.91 24.37
N THR A 80 -7.60 -6.34 24.84
CA THR A 80 -7.88 -6.50 26.28
C THR A 80 -6.91 -7.48 26.94
N LYS A 81 -6.59 -8.59 26.27
CA LYS A 81 -5.63 -9.58 26.79
C LYS A 81 -4.22 -9.00 26.88
N TRP A 82 -3.79 -8.24 25.88
CA TRP A 82 -2.49 -7.59 25.88
C TRP A 82 -2.35 -6.50 26.95
N LEU A 83 -3.46 -5.84 27.31
CA LEU A 83 -3.49 -4.90 28.44
C LEU A 83 -3.27 -5.62 29.77
N GLU A 84 -3.96 -6.74 30.01
CA GLU A 84 -3.78 -7.57 31.22
C GLU A 84 -2.32 -8.02 31.38
N GLU A 85 -1.68 -8.40 30.26
CA GLU A 85 -0.26 -8.77 30.18
C GLU A 85 0.69 -7.57 30.21
N ARG A 86 0.16 -6.35 30.45
CA ARG A 86 0.89 -5.08 30.52
C ARG A 86 1.69 -4.72 29.27
N ARG A 87 1.38 -5.30 28.09
CA ARG A 87 2.13 -5.07 26.84
C ARG A 87 2.07 -3.63 26.37
N CYS A 88 0.99 -2.91 26.66
CA CYS A 88 0.89 -1.46 26.40
C CYS A 88 1.98 -0.64 27.12
N VAL A 89 2.53 -1.15 28.23
CA VAL A 89 3.48 -0.43 29.09
C VAL A 89 4.90 -0.95 28.86
N TRP A 90 5.15 -2.24 29.08
CA TRP A 90 6.52 -2.76 29.08
C TRP A 90 7.12 -2.85 27.68
N ALA A 91 6.29 -3.06 26.64
CA ALA A 91 6.79 -3.17 25.27
C ALA A 91 7.06 -1.80 24.63
N ARG A 92 6.47 -0.72 25.16
CA ARG A 92 6.53 0.63 24.59
C ARG A 92 7.95 1.16 24.32
N PRO A 93 8.98 0.91 25.17
CA PRO A 93 10.35 1.33 24.88
C PRO A 93 11.00 0.57 23.72
N ILE A 94 10.48 -0.62 23.39
CA ILE A 94 11.03 -1.54 22.39
C ILE A 94 10.27 -1.42 21.07
N SER A 95 8.94 -1.33 21.13
CA SER A 95 8.08 -1.27 19.96
C SER A 95 6.79 -0.47 20.25
N PRO A 96 6.37 0.39 19.31
CA PRO A 96 5.09 1.09 19.42
C PRO A 96 3.89 0.20 19.04
N PHE A 97 4.12 -1.04 18.58
CA PHE A 97 3.10 -1.93 18.01
C PHE A 97 1.79 -1.98 18.81
N PHE A 98 1.86 -2.25 20.12
CA PHE A 98 0.64 -2.38 20.94
C PHE A 98 -0.09 -1.04 21.11
N ALA A 99 0.64 0.07 21.26
CA ALA A 99 0.04 1.39 21.43
C ALA A 99 -0.64 1.89 20.13
N ASP A 100 -0.11 1.52 18.96
CA ASP A 100 -0.65 1.92 17.65
C ASP A 100 -1.82 1.04 17.19
N ASN A 101 -1.78 -0.25 17.54
CA ASN A 101 -2.79 -1.24 17.16
C ASN A 101 -3.90 -1.44 18.19
N CYS A 102 -3.65 -1.14 19.46
CA CYS A 102 -4.63 -1.14 20.57
C CYS A 102 -4.75 0.23 21.24
N PRO A 103 -4.97 1.30 20.46
CA PRO A 103 -4.87 2.68 20.90
C PRO A 103 -5.96 3.08 21.89
N LEU A 104 -7.16 2.48 21.83
CA LEU A 104 -8.23 2.78 22.78
C LEU A 104 -7.96 2.05 24.09
N THR A 105 -7.69 0.73 24.02
CA THR A 105 -7.38 -0.09 25.19
C THR A 105 -6.10 0.35 25.91
N CYS A 106 -5.04 0.72 25.18
CA CYS A 106 -3.79 1.22 25.76
C CYS A 106 -3.86 2.69 26.18
N GLY A 107 -4.98 3.38 25.96
CA GLY A 107 -5.15 4.80 26.31
C GLY A 107 -4.32 5.78 25.47
N SER A 108 -3.89 5.37 24.27
CA SER A 108 -3.19 6.22 23.30
C SER A 108 -4.11 7.28 22.68
N CYS A 109 -5.42 7.02 22.62
CA CYS A 109 -6.44 7.96 22.16
C CYS A 109 -7.74 7.80 22.95
N ARG A 110 -8.68 8.73 22.74
CA ARG A 110 -10.02 8.71 23.32
C ARG A 110 -11.06 8.70 22.22
N ASN A 111 -12.17 7.99 22.44
CA ASN A 111 -13.29 7.93 21.50
C ASN A 111 -14.61 8.24 22.20
N THR A 112 -14.85 9.52 22.48
CA THR A 112 -16.05 10.00 23.19
C THR A 112 -17.31 9.95 22.31
N GLU A 113 -17.16 10.07 21.00
CA GLU A 113 -18.26 10.09 20.04
C GLU A 113 -18.68 8.68 19.56
N GLY A 114 -17.98 7.63 19.98
CA GLY A 114 -18.26 6.25 19.59
C GLY A 114 -18.02 5.94 18.10
N LYS A 115 -17.22 6.77 17.40
CA LYS A 115 -16.92 6.58 15.98
C LYS A 115 -16.02 5.37 15.78
N ALA A 116 -16.45 4.41 14.97
CA ALA A 116 -15.67 3.21 14.68
C ALA A 116 -15.93 2.73 13.25
N LEU A 117 -14.87 2.29 12.56
CA LEU A 117 -15.02 1.61 11.28
C LEU A 117 -15.53 0.18 11.53
N PRO A 118 -16.39 -0.37 10.66
CA PRO A 118 -16.79 -1.78 10.73
C PRO A 118 -15.58 -2.73 10.67
N LEU A 119 -14.58 -2.38 9.85
CA LEU A 119 -13.27 -3.03 9.82
C LEU A 119 -12.18 -1.99 10.12
N PRO A 120 -11.41 -2.15 11.20
CA PRO A 120 -10.45 -1.15 11.62
C PRO A 120 -9.24 -1.13 10.67
N LEU A 121 -8.87 0.05 10.17
CA LEU A 121 -7.71 0.23 9.30
C LEU A 121 -6.40 0.10 10.12
N PRO A 122 -5.53 -0.89 9.82
CA PRO A 122 -4.23 -1.04 10.46
C PRO A 122 -3.26 0.12 10.10
N PRO A 123 -2.33 0.52 11.00
CA PRO A 123 -1.43 1.66 10.78
C PRO A 123 -0.61 1.54 9.50
N ILE A 124 -0.10 0.33 9.21
CA ILE A 124 0.72 0.08 8.02
C ILE A 124 -0.05 0.33 6.73
N LEU A 125 -1.37 0.12 6.72
CA LEU A 125 -2.24 0.30 5.55
C LEU A 125 -2.71 1.75 5.36
N GLU A 126 -2.44 2.66 6.31
CA GLU A 126 -2.77 4.09 6.17
C GLU A 126 -2.12 4.72 4.94
N ASP A 127 -0.93 4.25 4.58
CA ASP A 127 -0.14 4.74 3.45
C ASP A 127 -0.73 4.40 2.07
N VAL A 128 -1.58 3.37 2.00
CA VAL A 128 -2.29 2.94 0.79
C VAL A 128 -3.81 3.18 0.90
N SER A 129 -4.27 3.81 1.98
CA SER A 129 -5.69 4.05 2.26
C SER A 129 -6.45 4.79 1.15
N TRP A 130 -5.76 5.59 0.35
CA TRP A 130 -6.32 6.35 -0.78
C TRP A 130 -6.97 5.49 -1.87
N ILE A 131 -6.58 4.20 -1.99
CA ILE A 131 -7.15 3.29 -2.99
C ILE A 131 -8.35 2.49 -2.46
N ILE A 132 -8.57 2.49 -1.14
CA ILE A 132 -9.66 1.75 -0.49
C ILE A 132 -11.01 2.33 -0.92
N GLY A 133 -11.93 1.47 -1.31
CA GLY A 133 -13.25 1.84 -1.81
C GLY A 133 -13.73 0.93 -2.94
N LYS A 134 -14.98 1.16 -3.35
CA LYS A 134 -15.53 0.59 -4.59
C LYS A 134 -15.43 1.60 -5.71
N TRP A 135 -14.83 1.17 -6.81
CA TRP A 135 -14.51 1.96 -7.97
C TRP A 135 -15.21 1.36 -9.19
N GLU A 136 -15.97 2.18 -9.91
CA GLU A 136 -16.73 1.76 -11.08
C GLU A 136 -16.17 2.39 -12.36
N THR A 137 -16.10 1.59 -13.43
CA THR A 137 -15.83 2.07 -14.78
C THR A 137 -16.69 1.34 -15.80
N ILE A 138 -16.94 2.00 -16.94
CA ILE A 138 -17.67 1.43 -18.07
C ILE A 138 -16.78 1.61 -19.30
N ASN A 139 -16.37 0.50 -19.89
CA ASN A 139 -15.59 0.45 -21.12
C ASN A 139 -16.49 -0.03 -22.25
N ASP A 140 -17.21 0.89 -22.89
CA ASP A 140 -18.12 0.60 -24.00
C ASP A 140 -17.50 0.88 -25.38
N ILE A 141 -18.27 0.62 -26.45
CA ILE A 141 -17.88 0.78 -27.86
C ILE A 141 -17.34 2.17 -28.23
N ARG A 142 -17.55 3.20 -27.41
CA ARG A 142 -17.00 4.54 -27.64
C ARG A 142 -15.52 4.64 -27.30
N ASN A 143 -14.98 3.62 -26.62
CA ASN A 143 -13.56 3.51 -26.31
C ASN A 143 -12.88 2.59 -27.33
N ASN A 144 -11.76 3.04 -27.92
CA ASN A 144 -10.98 2.27 -28.89
C ASN A 144 -10.36 0.96 -28.34
N PHE A 145 -10.58 0.67 -27.05
CA PHE A 145 -10.05 -0.46 -26.31
C PHE A 145 -11.15 -1.15 -25.50
N ASN A 146 -12.40 -1.09 -25.98
CA ASN A 146 -13.59 -1.63 -25.34
C ASN A 146 -13.49 -3.12 -25.00
N ASP A 147 -12.68 -3.87 -25.74
CA ASP A 147 -12.49 -5.31 -25.53
C ASP A 147 -11.27 -5.64 -24.65
N ASN A 148 -10.39 -4.67 -24.43
CA ASN A 148 -9.13 -4.89 -23.71
C ASN A 148 -9.36 -4.90 -22.21
N ARG A 149 -8.97 -5.99 -21.56
CA ARG A 149 -9.05 -6.16 -20.11
C ARG A 149 -7.92 -7.09 -19.65
N PHE A 150 -7.37 -6.81 -18.48
CA PHE A 150 -6.38 -7.67 -17.84
C PHE A 150 -7.05 -8.66 -16.87
N PRO A 151 -6.56 -9.90 -16.74
CA PRO A 151 -5.59 -10.56 -17.64
C PRO A 151 -6.25 -11.07 -18.94
N ARG A 152 -7.59 -11.15 -18.96
CA ARG A 152 -8.36 -11.63 -20.12
C ARG A 152 -9.25 -10.55 -20.69
N ASN A 153 -9.21 -10.43 -22.01
CA ASN A 153 -10.09 -9.58 -22.80
C ASN A 153 -11.56 -9.98 -22.61
N MET A 154 -12.45 -9.00 -22.77
CA MET A 154 -13.90 -9.18 -22.66
C MET A 154 -14.59 -8.52 -23.86
N PRO A 155 -14.91 -9.28 -24.92
CA PRO A 155 -15.42 -8.72 -26.17
C PRO A 155 -16.79 -8.04 -26.04
N GLY A 156 -16.98 -6.94 -26.77
CA GLY A 156 -18.23 -6.18 -26.86
C GLY A 156 -18.45 -5.17 -25.72
N GLY A 157 -17.38 -4.75 -25.07
CA GLY A 157 -17.44 -3.82 -23.94
C GLY A 157 -17.88 -4.47 -22.63
N TYR A 158 -17.56 -3.79 -21.52
CA TYR A 158 -17.85 -4.27 -20.18
C TYR A 158 -18.02 -3.15 -19.17
N LYS A 159 -18.77 -3.45 -18.12
CA LYS A 159 -18.80 -2.70 -16.86
C LYS A 159 -17.87 -3.38 -15.87
N GLU A 160 -17.05 -2.63 -15.16
CA GLU A 160 -16.13 -3.18 -14.17
C GLU A 160 -16.25 -2.49 -12.82
N ILE A 161 -16.24 -3.31 -11.77
CA ILE A 161 -16.15 -2.88 -10.37
C ILE A 161 -14.82 -3.38 -9.82
N LEU A 162 -13.98 -2.45 -9.37
CA LEU A 162 -12.79 -2.70 -8.56
C LEU A 162 -13.15 -2.39 -7.11
N ASP A 163 -13.19 -3.42 -6.27
CA ASP A 163 -13.55 -3.34 -4.87
C ASP A 163 -12.32 -3.65 -4.01
N ILE A 164 -11.83 -2.65 -3.28
CA ILE A 164 -10.65 -2.78 -2.42
C ILE A 164 -11.07 -2.45 -1.00
N MET A 165 -10.92 -3.41 -0.10
CA MET A 165 -11.39 -3.31 1.28
C MET A 165 -10.33 -3.74 2.29
N VAL A 166 -10.45 -3.22 3.50
CA VAL A 166 -9.62 -3.63 4.65
C VAL A 166 -9.88 -5.10 4.97
N THR A 167 -8.84 -5.82 5.38
CA THR A 167 -8.97 -7.20 5.89
C THR A 167 -9.12 -7.21 7.40
N GLU A 168 -9.87 -8.18 7.92
CA GLU A 168 -9.73 -8.52 9.33
C GLU A 168 -8.31 -9.06 9.56
N VAL A 169 -7.66 -8.64 10.66
CA VAL A 169 -6.28 -9.02 10.95
C VAL A 169 -6.27 -10.11 12.02
N PRO A 170 -6.16 -11.40 11.64
CA PRO A 170 -6.36 -12.50 12.58
C PRO A 170 -5.12 -12.81 13.43
N SER A 171 -3.92 -12.39 13.02
CA SER A 171 -2.65 -12.77 13.63
C SER A 171 -1.58 -11.68 13.49
N PHE A 172 -0.45 -11.87 14.18
CA PHE A 172 0.77 -11.08 13.97
C PHE A 172 1.35 -11.39 12.59
N ASP A 173 0.84 -10.72 11.57
CA ASP A 173 1.40 -10.69 10.23
C ASP A 173 1.19 -9.29 9.62
N ARG A 174 1.80 -9.03 8.46
CA ARG A 174 1.54 -7.81 7.68
C ARG A 174 0.13 -7.89 7.09
N PRO A 175 -0.82 -7.05 7.53
CA PRO A 175 -2.17 -7.05 6.97
C PRO A 175 -2.13 -6.60 5.51
N GLY A 176 -2.97 -7.22 4.68
CA GLY A 176 -3.22 -6.84 3.30
C GLY A 176 -4.57 -6.15 3.10
N LEU A 177 -4.83 -5.69 1.89
CA LEU A 177 -6.17 -5.30 1.45
C LEU A 177 -6.76 -6.43 0.61
N ASN A 178 -8.03 -6.77 0.83
CA ASN A 178 -8.75 -7.66 -0.07
C ASN A 178 -9.08 -6.91 -1.35
N VAL A 179 -8.85 -7.56 -2.49
CA VAL A 179 -9.19 -7.04 -3.81
C VAL A 179 -10.17 -7.98 -4.48
N SER A 180 -11.23 -7.40 -5.03
CA SER A 180 -12.15 -8.06 -5.93
C SER A 180 -12.31 -7.21 -7.19
N VAL A 181 -12.16 -7.84 -8.36
CA VAL A 181 -12.45 -7.20 -9.65
C VAL A 181 -13.56 -7.98 -10.32
N THR A 182 -14.67 -7.33 -10.63
CA THR A 182 -15.80 -7.94 -11.34
C THR A 182 -16.03 -7.20 -12.65
N GLY A 183 -15.77 -7.87 -13.78
CA GLY A 183 -16.12 -7.42 -15.12
C GLY A 183 -17.38 -8.11 -15.62
N GLN A 184 -18.36 -7.36 -16.11
CA GLN A 184 -19.60 -7.86 -16.70
C GLN A 184 -19.75 -7.34 -18.13
N SER A 185 -20.02 -8.23 -19.09
CA SER A 185 -20.17 -7.84 -20.50
C SER A 185 -21.38 -6.92 -20.69
N THR A 186 -21.21 -5.88 -21.50
CA THR A 186 -22.30 -4.99 -21.94
C THR A 186 -22.94 -5.42 -23.25
N LYS A 187 -22.39 -6.43 -23.93
CA LYS A 187 -22.87 -6.89 -25.23
C LYS A 187 -24.26 -7.51 -25.11
N ILE A 188 -25.15 -7.13 -26.03
CA ILE A 188 -26.50 -7.69 -26.13
C ILE A 188 -26.40 -9.21 -26.34
N GLY A 189 -27.13 -9.98 -25.53
CA GLY A 189 -27.09 -11.45 -25.55
C GLY A 189 -25.95 -12.10 -24.75
N ALA A 190 -25.06 -11.31 -24.13
CA ALA A 190 -23.91 -11.83 -23.38
C ALA A 190 -23.79 -11.26 -21.95
N LYS A 191 -24.84 -10.63 -21.42
CA LYS A 191 -24.84 -10.00 -20.07
C LYS A 191 -24.58 -10.98 -18.92
N ASN A 192 -24.74 -12.27 -19.17
CA ASN A 192 -24.43 -13.37 -18.25
C ASN A 192 -22.93 -13.70 -18.18
N ILE A 193 -22.11 -13.20 -19.10
CA ILE A 193 -20.65 -13.38 -19.06
C ILE A 193 -20.09 -12.44 -17.99
N ILE A 194 -19.53 -13.04 -16.94
CA ILE A 194 -18.94 -12.34 -15.80
C ILE A 194 -17.55 -12.92 -15.51
N ASN A 195 -16.56 -12.05 -15.53
CA ASN A 195 -15.20 -12.35 -15.08
C ASN A 195 -15.05 -11.81 -13.66
N LYS A 196 -14.57 -12.65 -12.75
CA LYS A 196 -14.27 -12.30 -11.37
C LYS A 196 -12.83 -12.63 -11.06
N GLU A 197 -12.15 -11.70 -10.41
CA GLU A 197 -10.83 -11.88 -9.84
C GLU A 197 -10.88 -11.56 -8.35
N LEU A 198 -10.20 -12.36 -7.56
CA LEU A 198 -10.08 -12.21 -6.12
C LEU A 198 -8.62 -12.32 -5.72
N GLY A 199 -8.22 -11.56 -4.70
CA GLY A 199 -6.89 -11.69 -4.12
C GLY A 199 -6.61 -10.55 -3.17
N PHE A 200 -5.37 -10.07 -3.13
CA PHE A 200 -4.95 -9.11 -2.13
C PHE A 200 -3.82 -8.19 -2.59
N ILE A 201 -3.77 -7.01 -1.97
CA ILE A 201 -2.64 -6.08 -2.04
C ILE A 201 -1.87 -6.16 -0.73
N THR A 202 -0.56 -6.31 -0.82
CA THR A 202 0.36 -6.14 0.32
C THR A 202 1.29 -4.98 0.06
N ILE A 203 1.72 -4.31 1.13
CA ILE A 203 2.65 -3.19 1.05
C ILE A 203 3.78 -3.32 2.06
N LYS A 204 4.91 -2.73 1.71
CA LYS A 204 6.08 -2.59 2.58
C LYS A 204 6.60 -1.16 2.44
N PRO A 205 6.19 -0.25 3.36
CA PRO A 205 6.72 1.11 3.39
C PRO A 205 8.23 1.09 3.52
N PHE A 206 8.93 2.00 2.82
CA PHE A 206 10.37 2.10 2.94
C PHE A 206 10.76 2.59 4.33
N LEU A 207 10.07 3.60 4.85
CA LEU A 207 10.30 4.12 6.21
C LEU A 207 9.20 3.59 7.14
N GLU A 208 9.44 2.43 7.74
CA GLU A 208 8.55 1.79 8.70
C GLU A 208 9.13 1.88 10.11
N ASP A 209 8.34 2.36 11.08
CA ASP A 209 8.74 2.38 12.49
C ASP A 209 8.45 1.01 13.14
N THR A 210 9.26 0.02 12.79
CA THR A 210 9.10 -1.36 13.30
C THR A 210 9.54 -1.51 14.76
N GLY A 211 10.24 -0.52 15.30
CA GLY A 211 10.94 -0.60 16.60
C GLY A 211 12.27 -1.36 16.55
N PHE A 212 12.63 -1.99 15.42
CA PHE A 212 13.89 -2.72 15.25
C PHE A 212 14.95 -1.86 14.55
N ALA A 213 16.21 -2.07 14.93
CA ALA A 213 17.34 -1.43 14.26
C ALA A 213 17.56 -2.08 12.88
N GLU A 214 17.55 -1.26 11.83
CA GLU A 214 17.95 -1.69 10.50
C GLU A 214 19.42 -1.35 10.28
N PHE A 215 20.18 -2.30 9.76
CA PHE A 215 21.60 -2.14 9.46
C PHE A 215 21.79 -1.98 7.96
N ASN A 216 22.68 -1.07 7.57
CA ASN A 216 23.06 -0.83 6.17
C ASN A 216 21.88 -0.47 5.25
N LYS A 217 20.79 0.06 5.81
CA LYS A 217 19.64 0.49 5.01
C LYS A 217 19.99 1.78 4.26
N PRO A 218 19.66 1.87 2.96
CA PRO A 218 19.82 3.13 2.23
C PRO A 218 19.02 4.27 2.89
N LYS A 219 19.51 5.52 2.78
CA LYS A 219 18.79 6.70 3.31
C LYS A 219 17.46 6.98 2.61
N SER A 220 17.25 6.40 1.44
CA SER A 220 16.04 6.58 0.63
C SER A 220 15.79 5.36 -0.22
N GLY A 221 14.51 5.02 -0.39
CA GLY A 221 14.05 3.96 -1.27
C GLY A 221 12.54 4.05 -1.46
N PRO A 222 11.98 3.27 -2.39
CA PRO A 222 10.55 3.28 -2.68
C PRO A 222 9.77 2.44 -1.67
N ASP A 223 8.53 2.86 -1.40
CA ASP A 223 7.53 1.97 -0.80
C ASP A 223 7.25 0.84 -1.80
N LEU A 224 7.27 -0.41 -1.34
CA LEU A 224 7.02 -1.58 -2.19
C LEU A 224 5.56 -2.03 -2.07
N VAL A 225 5.04 -2.62 -3.14
CA VAL A 225 3.67 -3.12 -3.23
C VAL A 225 3.62 -4.36 -4.09
N ALA A 226 2.79 -5.32 -3.70
CA ALA A 226 2.45 -6.48 -4.52
C ALA A 226 0.93 -6.61 -4.64
N LEU A 227 0.47 -7.12 -5.79
CA LEU A 227 -0.91 -7.42 -6.11
C LEU A 227 -0.99 -8.86 -6.61
N GLU A 228 -1.75 -9.68 -5.91
CA GLU A 228 -2.00 -11.05 -6.27
C GLU A 228 -3.48 -11.21 -6.61
N LEU A 229 -3.77 -11.85 -7.74
CA LEU A 229 -5.14 -12.06 -8.22
C LEU A 229 -5.30 -13.47 -8.79
N SER A 230 -6.42 -14.10 -8.47
CA SER A 230 -6.87 -15.36 -9.06
C SER A 230 -8.22 -15.13 -9.72
N SER A 231 -8.33 -15.54 -10.98
CA SER A 231 -9.49 -15.31 -11.82
C SER A 231 -10.32 -16.59 -12.02
N ASN A 232 -11.64 -16.43 -12.09
CA ASN A 232 -12.55 -17.48 -12.57
C ASN A 232 -12.35 -17.84 -14.06
N SER A 233 -11.50 -17.11 -14.78
CA SER A 233 -11.00 -17.47 -16.11
C SER A 233 -9.82 -18.46 -16.08
N GLY A 234 -9.45 -18.95 -14.89
CA GLY A 234 -8.37 -19.92 -14.72
C GLY A 234 -6.97 -19.30 -14.79
N THR A 235 -6.85 -17.99 -14.57
CA THR A 235 -5.56 -17.28 -14.57
C THR A 235 -5.23 -16.78 -13.17
N LEU A 236 -3.99 -17.02 -12.73
CA LEU A 236 -3.40 -16.45 -11.51
C LEU A 236 -2.27 -15.50 -11.89
N THR A 237 -2.22 -14.33 -11.28
CA THR A 237 -1.18 -13.32 -11.52
C THR A 237 -0.58 -12.82 -10.21
N ILE A 238 0.74 -12.67 -10.19
CA ILE A 238 1.49 -11.96 -9.16
C ILE A 238 2.18 -10.79 -9.84
N GLU A 239 1.84 -9.58 -9.40
CA GLU A 239 2.45 -8.35 -9.86
C GLU A 239 3.14 -7.66 -8.70
N GLU A 240 4.37 -7.18 -8.90
CA GLU A 240 5.13 -6.47 -7.89
C GLU A 240 5.60 -5.12 -8.42
N GLY A 241 5.78 -4.15 -7.52
CA GLY A 241 6.45 -2.92 -7.86
C GLY A 241 6.45 -1.92 -6.71
N ILE A 242 6.19 -0.66 -7.06
CA ILE A 242 6.45 0.48 -6.17
C ILE A 242 5.27 1.41 -6.05
N MET A 243 5.12 2.00 -4.87
CA MET A 243 4.21 3.10 -4.62
C MET A 243 4.97 4.42 -4.59
N LYS A 244 4.40 5.45 -5.22
CA LYS A 244 4.92 6.81 -5.25
C LYS A 244 3.85 7.79 -4.78
N LYS A 245 4.23 8.73 -3.94
CA LYS A 245 3.35 9.80 -3.43
C LYS A 245 3.96 11.14 -3.81
N SER A 246 3.14 12.06 -4.28
CA SER A 246 3.55 13.41 -4.67
C SER A 246 2.43 14.41 -4.47
N PHE A 247 2.79 15.67 -4.28
CA PHE A 247 1.85 16.77 -4.18
C PHE A 247 2.13 17.76 -5.31
N ASP A 248 1.12 17.99 -6.16
CA ASP A 248 1.19 19.00 -7.22
C ASP A 248 0.68 20.35 -6.69
N LYS A 249 1.62 21.27 -6.47
CA LYS A 249 1.33 22.62 -5.98
C LYS A 249 0.49 23.43 -6.96
N ALA A 250 0.65 23.22 -8.28
CA ALA A 250 -0.04 24.01 -9.29
C ALA A 250 -1.54 23.67 -9.35
N SER A 251 -1.87 22.39 -9.20
CA SER A 251 -3.27 21.92 -9.22
C SER A 251 -3.86 21.65 -7.83
N ASN A 252 -3.12 21.95 -6.76
CA ASN A 252 -3.46 21.64 -5.36
C ASN A 252 -3.97 20.19 -5.19
N ALA A 253 -3.23 19.25 -5.78
CA ALA A 253 -3.65 17.87 -5.90
C ALA A 253 -2.65 16.90 -5.24
N ASN A 254 -3.17 15.96 -4.46
CA ASN A 254 -2.42 14.79 -4.05
C ASN A 254 -2.44 13.77 -5.18
N ILE A 255 -1.26 13.29 -5.58
CA ILE A 255 -1.09 12.30 -6.63
C ILE A 255 -0.38 11.09 -6.04
N ASN A 256 -1.10 9.99 -5.95
CA ASN A 256 -0.59 8.70 -5.50
C ASN A 256 -0.57 7.72 -6.67
N MET A 257 0.47 6.91 -6.76
CA MET A 257 0.67 5.96 -7.84
C MET A 257 1.12 4.61 -7.31
N ILE A 258 0.54 3.54 -7.83
CA ILE A 258 1.04 2.17 -7.71
C ILE A 258 1.48 1.74 -9.11
N ILE A 259 2.74 1.36 -9.26
CA ILE A 259 3.32 0.85 -10.50
C ILE A 259 3.64 -0.62 -10.27
N LEU A 260 3.04 -1.49 -11.05
CA LEU A 260 3.14 -2.93 -10.96
C LEU A 260 3.68 -3.50 -12.26
N GLU A 261 4.51 -4.53 -12.13
CA GLU A 261 5.05 -5.34 -13.22
C GLU A 261 4.76 -6.80 -12.94
N LEU A 262 4.40 -7.54 -13.98
CA LEU A 262 4.13 -8.97 -13.88
C LEU A 262 5.40 -9.71 -13.46
N LYS A 263 5.30 -10.47 -12.36
CA LYS A 263 6.39 -11.35 -11.91
C LYS A 263 6.05 -12.80 -12.16
N HIS A 264 4.78 -13.16 -12.03
CA HIS A 264 4.31 -14.50 -12.28
C HIS A 264 2.93 -14.48 -12.90
N ILE A 265 2.72 -15.36 -13.87
CA ILE A 265 1.40 -15.69 -14.40
C ILE A 265 1.32 -17.20 -14.55
N ASN A 266 0.24 -17.77 -14.05
CA ASN A 266 -0.12 -19.15 -14.28
C ASN A 266 -1.50 -19.20 -14.93
N ASP A 267 -1.63 -20.04 -15.95
CA ASP A 267 -2.84 -20.18 -16.75
C ASP A 267 -3.25 -21.65 -16.77
N TYR A 268 -4.26 -22.00 -15.98
CA TYR A 268 -4.65 -23.39 -15.77
C TYR A 268 -5.45 -23.97 -16.94
N LEU A 269 -5.94 -23.13 -17.86
CA LEU A 269 -6.78 -23.55 -18.99
C LEU A 269 -6.00 -23.71 -20.29
N TYR A 270 -4.75 -23.23 -20.36
CA TYR A 270 -3.91 -23.24 -21.55
C TYR A 270 -2.51 -23.70 -21.16
N GLU A 271 -1.84 -24.46 -22.04
CA GLU A 271 -0.47 -24.97 -21.75
C GLU A 271 0.53 -23.84 -21.45
N GLU A 272 0.35 -22.67 -22.06
CA GLU A 272 1.12 -21.46 -21.75
C GLU A 272 0.22 -20.21 -21.82
N SER A 273 0.50 -19.23 -20.95
CA SER A 273 -0.16 -17.92 -21.03
C SER A 273 0.26 -17.17 -22.29
N GLU A 274 -0.71 -16.56 -23.00
CA GLU A 274 -0.45 -15.64 -24.12
C GLU A 274 0.34 -14.39 -23.70
N ILE A 275 0.26 -14.03 -22.41
CA ILE A 275 0.94 -12.86 -21.84
C ILE A 275 2.39 -13.24 -21.55
N LYS A 276 3.31 -12.49 -22.15
CA LYS A 276 4.75 -12.58 -21.86
C LYS A 276 5.14 -11.65 -20.72
N ASP A 277 4.64 -10.41 -20.77
CA ASP A 277 4.90 -9.39 -19.75
C ASP A 277 3.70 -8.44 -19.63
N SER A 278 3.54 -7.82 -18.47
CA SER A 278 2.57 -6.75 -18.28
C SER A 278 3.06 -5.68 -17.31
N LYS A 279 2.56 -4.46 -17.52
CA LYS A 279 2.77 -3.33 -16.64
C LYS A 279 1.44 -2.64 -16.38
N ARG A 280 1.11 -2.45 -15.11
CA ARG A 280 -0.10 -1.73 -14.68
C ARG A 280 0.28 -0.54 -13.79
N LEU A 281 -0.38 0.58 -14.03
CA LEU A 281 -0.24 1.81 -13.25
C LEU A 281 -1.62 2.20 -12.75
N PHE A 282 -1.79 2.27 -11.44
CA PHE A 282 -2.93 2.90 -10.79
C PHE A 282 -2.51 4.29 -10.33
N LYS A 283 -3.12 5.32 -10.88
CA LYS A 283 -2.90 6.72 -10.50
C LYS A 283 -4.17 7.28 -9.87
N HIS A 284 -4.09 7.58 -8.59
CA HIS A 284 -5.13 8.31 -7.86
C HIS A 284 -4.79 9.79 -7.81
N ILE A 285 -5.80 10.61 -8.07
CA ILE A 285 -5.72 12.06 -8.00
C ILE A 285 -6.83 12.51 -7.07
N SER A 286 -6.45 13.16 -5.97
CA SER A 286 -7.39 13.79 -5.04
C SER A 286 -7.16 15.29 -5.02
N LYS A 287 -8.22 16.04 -5.32
CA LYS A 287 -8.24 17.50 -5.32
C LYS A 287 -9.26 17.99 -4.30
N ILE A 288 -8.84 18.97 -3.50
CA ILE A 288 -9.72 19.66 -2.56
C ILE A 288 -10.15 20.97 -3.23
N SER A 289 -11.44 21.12 -3.47
CA SER A 289 -12.01 22.36 -3.99
C SER A 289 -11.92 23.48 -2.94
N PRO A 290 -12.03 24.76 -3.35
CA PRO A 290 -12.10 25.88 -2.40
C PRO A 290 -13.30 25.78 -1.43
N SER A 291 -14.38 25.08 -1.82
CA SER A 291 -15.53 24.80 -0.96
C SER A 291 -15.31 23.65 0.03
N GLY A 292 -14.13 23.00 0.00
CA GLY A 292 -13.80 21.85 0.85
C GLY A 292 -14.29 20.50 0.32
N GLU A 293 -14.87 20.47 -0.88
CA GLU A 293 -15.32 19.24 -1.52
C GLU A 293 -14.12 18.48 -2.12
N ILE A 294 -14.07 17.17 -1.86
CA ILE A 294 -12.99 16.33 -2.36
C ILE A 294 -13.45 15.67 -3.65
N THR A 295 -12.71 15.91 -4.73
CA THR A 295 -12.88 15.21 -6.00
C THR A 295 -11.78 14.19 -6.18
N GLU A 296 -12.17 12.93 -6.39
CA GLU A 296 -11.25 11.81 -6.50
C GLU A 296 -11.45 11.07 -7.81
N ILE A 297 -10.33 10.75 -8.47
CA ILE A 297 -10.34 9.97 -9.70
C ILE A 297 -9.23 8.92 -9.59
N LEU A 298 -9.56 7.68 -9.93
CA LEU A 298 -8.59 6.60 -10.07
C LEU A 298 -8.44 6.27 -11.56
N ILE A 299 -7.21 6.23 -12.04
CA ILE A 299 -6.89 5.94 -13.44
C ILE A 299 -6.03 4.68 -13.47
N GLU A 300 -6.48 3.66 -14.19
CA GLU A 300 -5.65 2.51 -14.54
C GLU A 300 -5.05 2.74 -15.93
N THR A 301 -3.75 2.56 -16.09
CA THR A 301 -3.09 2.44 -17.40
C THR A 301 -2.38 1.10 -17.43
N ALA A 302 -2.62 0.31 -18.47
CA ALA A 302 -2.06 -1.02 -18.59
C ALA A 302 -1.42 -1.23 -19.96
N SER A 303 -0.35 -2.03 -19.97
CA SER A 303 0.36 -2.49 -21.16
C SER A 303 0.59 -3.99 -21.01
N ILE A 304 0.23 -4.77 -22.03
CA ILE A 304 0.53 -6.19 -22.14
C ILE A 304 1.44 -6.39 -23.35
N GLU A 305 2.54 -7.11 -23.17
CA GLU A 305 3.30 -7.73 -24.25
C GLU A 305 2.87 -9.20 -24.36
N LYS A 306 2.39 -9.58 -25.54
CA LYS A 306 2.04 -10.98 -25.84
C LYS A 306 3.27 -11.74 -26.34
N ARG A 307 3.25 -13.06 -26.23
CA ARG A 307 4.34 -13.93 -26.73
C ARG A 307 4.61 -13.80 -28.23
N ASN A 308 3.61 -13.41 -29.02
CA ASN A 308 3.75 -13.13 -30.46
C ASN A 308 4.39 -11.75 -30.76
N GLY A 309 4.82 -11.00 -29.75
CA GLY A 309 5.41 -9.66 -29.87
C GLY A 309 4.39 -8.52 -29.97
N GLN A 310 3.08 -8.82 -29.98
CA GLN A 310 2.05 -7.78 -30.00
C GLN A 310 2.02 -7.04 -28.65
N ILE A 311 2.05 -5.71 -28.70
CA ILE A 311 1.89 -4.86 -27.52
C ILE A 311 0.50 -4.21 -27.55
N VAL A 312 -0.26 -4.40 -26.48
CA VAL A 312 -1.59 -3.80 -26.31
C VAL A 312 -1.56 -2.86 -25.12
N ARG A 313 -2.09 -1.64 -25.30
CA ARG A 313 -2.16 -0.62 -24.25
C ARG A 313 -3.56 -0.08 -24.13
N TRP A 314 -4.01 0.20 -22.92
CA TRP A 314 -5.29 0.85 -22.68
C TRP A 314 -5.27 1.64 -21.38
N LYS A 315 -6.29 2.47 -21.21
CA LYS A 315 -6.49 3.31 -20.04
C LYS A 315 -7.96 3.23 -19.62
N LYS A 316 -8.19 3.13 -18.31
CA LYS A 316 -9.51 3.23 -17.69
C LYS A 316 -9.53 4.37 -16.68
N THR A 317 -10.70 4.97 -16.54
CA THR A 317 -10.96 5.95 -15.49
C THR A 317 -12.10 5.42 -14.64
N TYR A 318 -11.86 5.31 -13.34
CA TYR A 318 -12.85 4.86 -12.38
C TYR A 318 -13.39 6.02 -11.56
N LYS A 319 -14.68 5.92 -11.22
CA LYS A 319 -15.36 6.78 -10.26
C LYS A 319 -15.55 6.01 -8.96
N LYS A 320 -15.22 6.63 -7.82
CA LYS A 320 -15.53 6.06 -6.50
C LYS A 320 -17.05 6.07 -6.31
N ILE A 321 -17.63 4.91 -6.02
CA ILE A 321 -19.08 4.75 -5.75
C ILE A 321 -19.35 4.42 -4.29
N PHE A 322 -18.34 3.98 -3.53
CA PHE A 322 -18.43 3.73 -2.10
C PHE A 322 -17.05 3.90 -1.44
N ASP A 323 -17.01 4.54 -0.27
CA ASP A 323 -15.80 4.72 0.52
C ASP A 323 -15.92 4.02 1.88
N TYR A 324 -15.15 2.96 2.07
CA TYR A 324 -15.18 2.16 3.32
C TYR A 324 -14.65 2.90 4.54
N LEU A 325 -13.93 4.02 4.35
CA LEU A 325 -13.32 4.78 5.43
C LEU A 325 -14.19 5.96 5.87
N SER A 326 -15.27 6.28 5.15
CA SER A 326 -16.18 7.40 5.50
C SER A 326 -17.66 7.05 5.49
N ASN A 327 -18.10 6.02 4.78
CA ASN A 327 -19.52 5.69 4.60
C ASN A 327 -19.95 4.52 5.51
N TYR A 328 -19.86 4.72 6.83
CA TYR A 328 -20.22 3.72 7.84
C TYR A 328 -21.21 4.24 8.88
#